data_AF-A0A937AP06-F1
#
_entry.id   AF-A0A937AP06-F1
#
_cell.length_a   1.000
_cell.length_b   1.000
_cell.length_c   1.000
_cell.angle_alpha   90.00
_cell.angle_beta   90.00
_cell.angle_gamma   90.00
#
_symmetry.space_group_name_H-M   'P 1'
#
loop_
_entity.id
_entity.type
_entity.pdbx_description
1 polymer ?
#
loop_
_entity_poly.entity_id
_entity_poly.type
_entity_poly.pdbx_seq_one_letter_code
_entity_poly.pdbx_strand_id
1 'polypeptide(L)'
;MSIALRVAMIGAVVASLSGPSYAQRDERWLTTDPKVVEAVRALRAVIDLTSSSFLATKLCKIGNDKGWLDVLSAAEVRYEKCVAQDPGWAVMSQGLDKEREMARQEGVQGGAPYLLFIRSLMANQHEVDTTGIKAYCASEPWKLINDPGSLSTEELAAYKRDNPARNVEYDIRLISSMLALGKDIRWTDAPCDKLFWPPGFPPRKR
;
A
#
# COMPACT_ATOMS: atom_id res chain seq x y z
N MET A 1 -19.43 6.86 -4.05
CA MET A 1 -19.41 5.41 -4.35
C MET A 1 -18.98 4.68 -3.08
N SER A 2 -19.66 3.61 -2.65
CA SER A 2 -19.34 2.92 -1.40
C SER A 2 -18.00 2.18 -1.48
N ILE A 3 -17.23 2.14 -0.38
CA ILE A 3 -15.96 1.42 -0.24
C ILE A 3 -16.10 -0.06 -0.66
N ALA A 4 -17.25 -0.67 -0.37
CA ALA A 4 -17.56 -2.05 -0.76
C ALA A 4 -17.57 -2.26 -2.29
N LEU A 5 -17.97 -1.24 -3.06
CA LEU A 5 -17.98 -1.29 -4.53
C LEU A 5 -16.55 -1.20 -5.10
N ARG A 6 -15.66 -0.44 -4.45
CA ARG A 6 -14.24 -0.35 -4.82
C ARG A 6 -13.50 -1.68 -4.56
N VAL A 7 -13.81 -2.37 -3.46
CA VAL A 7 -13.19 -3.67 -3.11
C VAL A 7 -13.63 -4.81 -4.03
N ALA A 8 -14.90 -4.84 -4.45
CA ALA A 8 -15.40 -5.85 -5.39
C ALA A 8 -14.75 -5.72 -6.79
N MET A 9 -14.42 -4.50 -7.22
CA MET A 9 -13.76 -4.26 -8.51
C MET A 9 -12.28 -4.62 -8.53
N ILE A 10 -11.57 -4.53 -7.40
CA ILE A 10 -10.17 -5.01 -7.29
C ILE A 10 -10.08 -6.51 -7.65
N GLY A 11 -11.09 -7.31 -7.33
CA GLY A 11 -11.15 -8.72 -7.72
C GLY A 11 -11.29 -8.94 -9.24
N ALA A 12 -11.93 -8.02 -9.96
CA ALA A 12 -12.09 -8.09 -11.41
C ALA A 12 -10.82 -7.63 -12.16
N VAL A 13 -10.12 -6.62 -11.62
CA VAL A 13 -8.80 -6.16 -12.10
C VAL A 13 -7.82 -7.32 -12.13
N VAL A 14 -7.72 -8.11 -11.06
CA VAL A 14 -6.74 -9.22 -10.97
C VAL A 14 -6.97 -10.28 -12.04
N ALA A 15 -8.21 -10.50 -12.49
CA ALA A 15 -8.56 -11.51 -13.47
C ALA A 15 -8.25 -11.09 -14.94
N SER A 16 -8.10 -9.80 -15.23
CA SER A 16 -7.93 -9.26 -16.59
C SER A 16 -6.49 -8.88 -16.95
N LEU A 17 -5.53 -9.05 -16.04
CA LEU A 17 -4.16 -8.51 -16.14
C LEU A 17 -3.13 -9.41 -16.84
N SER A 18 -3.54 -10.41 -17.61
CA SER A 18 -2.66 -11.32 -18.34
C SER A 18 -2.06 -10.71 -19.62
N GLY A 19 -1.18 -9.70 -19.47
CA GLY A 19 -0.41 -9.13 -20.57
C GLY A 19 1.05 -8.82 -20.19
N PRO A 20 2.03 -8.97 -21.09
CA PRO A 20 3.46 -8.79 -20.80
C PRO A 20 3.91 -7.32 -20.62
N SER A 21 3.02 -6.33 -20.74
CA SER A 21 3.36 -4.90 -20.84
C SER A 21 3.24 -4.10 -19.53
N TYR A 22 3.16 -4.76 -18.38
CA TYR A 22 2.70 -4.15 -17.12
C TYR A 22 3.74 -4.06 -15.99
N ALA A 23 4.98 -4.50 -16.24
CA ALA A 23 5.90 -4.91 -15.19
C ALA A 23 7.06 -3.95 -14.86
N GLN A 24 7.04 -2.69 -15.29
CA GLN A 24 8.07 -1.76 -14.82
C GLN A 24 7.60 -1.05 -13.55
N ARG A 25 8.23 -1.41 -12.42
CA ARG A 25 8.39 -0.51 -11.26
C ARG A 25 9.25 0.66 -11.75
N ASP A 26 8.71 1.51 -12.61
CA ASP A 26 9.40 2.72 -13.02
C ASP A 26 9.69 3.51 -11.74
N GLU A 27 10.82 4.20 -11.66
CA GLU A 27 11.18 5.07 -10.54
C GLU A 27 11.11 6.55 -10.98
N ARG A 28 10.93 6.82 -12.28
CA ARG A 28 11.00 8.14 -12.92
C ARG A 28 9.75 9.02 -12.82
N TRP A 29 8.98 8.90 -11.75
CA TRP A 29 7.67 9.55 -11.61
C TRP A 29 7.46 10.18 -10.23
N LEU A 30 8.49 10.19 -9.39
CA LEU A 30 8.49 11.06 -8.24
C LEU A 30 8.47 12.50 -8.74
N THR A 31 7.37 13.20 -8.43
CA THR A 31 7.37 14.67 -8.48
C THR A 31 8.64 15.20 -7.83
N THR A 32 9.29 16.15 -8.49
CA THR A 32 10.45 16.85 -7.95
C THR A 32 10.02 18.01 -7.05
N ASP A 33 8.71 18.22 -6.85
CA ASP A 33 8.21 19.25 -5.96
C ASP A 33 8.61 18.93 -4.50
N PRO A 34 9.50 19.72 -3.89
CA PRO A 34 9.98 19.47 -2.55
C PRO A 34 8.88 19.57 -1.49
N LYS A 35 7.74 20.21 -1.79
CA LYS A 35 6.61 20.33 -0.87
C LYS A 35 5.92 19.00 -0.62
N VAL A 36 5.91 18.10 -1.61
CA VAL A 36 5.14 16.86 -1.54
C VAL A 36 5.98 15.60 -1.77
N VAL A 37 7.25 15.72 -2.16
CA VAL A 37 8.12 14.55 -2.46
C VAL A 37 8.19 13.54 -1.31
N GLU A 38 8.31 13.99 -0.07
CA GLU A 38 8.33 13.11 1.10
C GLU A 38 6.97 12.44 1.34
N ALA A 39 5.88 13.16 1.09
CA ALA A 39 4.54 12.60 1.15
C ALA A 39 4.35 11.49 0.12
N VAL A 40 4.80 11.71 -1.12
CA VAL A 40 4.71 10.75 -2.23
C VAL A 40 5.57 9.52 -1.96
N ARG A 41 6.81 9.67 -1.48
CA ARG A 41 7.70 8.54 -1.14
C ARG A 41 7.08 7.63 -0.10
N ALA A 42 6.60 8.20 1.00
CA ALA A 42 5.94 7.44 2.05
C ALA A 42 4.60 6.85 1.56
N LEU A 43 3.84 7.55 0.71
CA LEU A 43 2.60 7.02 0.13
C LEU A 43 2.89 5.78 -0.71
N ARG A 44 3.90 5.86 -1.58
CA ARG A 44 4.32 4.71 -2.39
C ARG A 44 4.69 3.53 -1.51
N ALA A 45 5.52 3.73 -0.49
CA ALA A 45 5.93 2.63 0.41
C ALA A 45 4.72 2.00 1.14
N VAL A 46 3.79 2.81 1.64
CA VAL A 46 2.57 2.33 2.31
C VAL A 46 1.68 1.56 1.34
N ILE A 47 1.45 2.10 0.14
CA ILE A 47 0.55 1.49 -0.85
C ILE A 47 1.17 0.25 -1.50
N ASP A 48 2.49 0.24 -1.71
CA ASP A 48 3.20 -0.94 -2.19
C ASP A 48 3.05 -2.09 -1.20
N LEU A 49 3.34 -1.87 0.09
CA LEU A 49 3.12 -2.88 1.12
C LEU A 49 1.65 -3.28 1.24
N THR A 50 0.72 -2.34 1.10
CA THR A 50 -0.73 -2.60 1.10
C THR A 50 -1.13 -3.55 -0.03
N SER A 51 -0.66 -3.32 -1.26
CA SER A 51 -0.94 -4.20 -2.41
C SER A 51 -0.29 -5.58 -2.28
N SER A 52 0.96 -5.65 -1.83
CA SER A 52 1.67 -6.92 -1.62
C SER A 52 0.99 -7.75 -0.54
N SER A 53 0.59 -7.10 0.54
CA SER A 53 -0.13 -7.72 1.65
C SER A 53 -1.51 -8.23 1.23
N PHE A 54 -2.26 -7.43 0.48
CA PHE A 54 -3.54 -7.84 -0.12
C PHE A 54 -3.37 -9.10 -0.97
N LEU A 55 -2.41 -9.09 -1.89
CA LEU A 55 -2.16 -10.23 -2.79
C LEU A 55 -1.72 -11.48 -2.00
N ALA A 56 -0.83 -11.32 -1.02
CA ALA A 56 -0.39 -12.40 -0.14
C ALA A 56 -1.56 -13.00 0.66
N THR A 57 -2.52 -12.21 1.17
CA THR A 57 -3.72 -12.77 1.81
C THR A 57 -4.58 -13.56 0.80
N LYS A 58 -4.72 -13.09 -0.44
CA LYS A 58 -5.52 -13.79 -1.46
C LYS A 58 -4.87 -15.10 -1.92
N LEU A 59 -3.56 -15.11 -2.14
CA LEU A 59 -2.83 -16.25 -2.70
C LEU A 59 -2.33 -17.21 -1.63
N CYS A 60 -1.68 -16.69 -0.59
CA CYS A 60 -1.02 -17.48 0.46
C CYS A 60 -1.96 -17.84 1.61
N LYS A 61 -3.16 -17.24 1.66
CA LYS A 61 -4.16 -17.44 2.73
C LYS A 61 -3.64 -17.08 4.13
N ILE A 62 -2.78 -16.07 4.21
CA ILE A 62 -2.16 -15.59 5.47
C ILE A 62 -2.73 -14.22 5.85
N GLY A 63 -3.26 -14.14 7.08
CA GLY A 63 -3.78 -12.91 7.69
C GLY A 63 -5.09 -12.42 7.08
N ASN A 64 -5.35 -11.11 7.22
CA ASN A 64 -6.58 -10.46 6.79
C ASN A 64 -6.28 -9.20 5.96
N ASP A 65 -6.86 -9.11 4.77
CA ASP A 65 -6.66 -8.00 3.83
C ASP A 65 -7.45 -6.76 4.23
N LYS A 66 -8.48 -6.88 5.08
CA LYS A 66 -9.32 -5.76 5.50
C LYS A 66 -8.51 -4.62 6.10
N GLY A 67 -7.54 -4.91 6.96
CA GLY A 67 -6.73 -3.87 7.61
C GLY A 67 -5.97 -3.03 6.58
N TRP A 68 -5.40 -3.68 5.57
CA TRP A 68 -4.68 -3.03 4.47
C TRP A 68 -5.60 -2.26 3.53
N LEU A 69 -6.79 -2.78 3.22
CA LEU A 69 -7.79 -2.06 2.44
C LEU A 69 -8.33 -0.83 3.19
N ASP A 70 -8.46 -0.90 4.52
CA ASP A 70 -8.82 0.25 5.35
C ASP A 70 -7.71 1.34 5.28
N VAL A 71 -6.42 0.95 5.22
CA VAL A 71 -5.29 1.88 4.98
C VAL A 71 -5.40 2.58 3.62
N LEU A 72 -5.63 1.83 2.55
CA LEU A 72 -5.84 2.40 1.21
C LEU A 72 -7.00 3.41 1.23
N SER A 73 -8.13 3.03 1.82
CA SER A 73 -9.30 3.90 1.91
C SER A 73 -9.02 5.17 2.70
N ALA A 74 -8.31 5.09 3.83
CA ALA A 74 -7.96 6.26 4.62
C ALA A 74 -7.00 7.19 3.87
N ALA A 75 -6.04 6.64 3.13
CA ALA A 75 -5.14 7.40 2.27
C ALA A 75 -5.90 8.11 1.14
N GLU A 76 -6.89 7.46 0.51
CA GLU A 76 -7.77 8.09 -0.50
C GLU A 76 -8.53 9.27 0.08
N VAL A 77 -9.18 9.11 1.23
CA VAL A 77 -9.91 10.20 1.90
C VAL A 77 -8.98 11.36 2.23
N ARG A 78 -7.79 11.07 2.75
CA ARG A 78 -6.77 12.09 3.05
C ARG A 78 -6.36 12.84 1.78
N TYR A 79 -6.07 12.12 0.70
CA TYR A 79 -5.69 12.70 -0.58
C TYR A 79 -6.80 13.59 -1.16
N GLU A 80 -8.04 13.10 -1.22
CA GLU A 80 -9.19 13.87 -1.73
C GLU A 80 -9.37 15.18 -0.95
N LYS A 81 -9.25 15.13 0.38
CA LYS A 81 -9.30 16.32 1.24
C LYS A 81 -8.18 17.30 0.93
N CYS A 82 -6.95 16.82 0.80
CA CYS A 82 -5.80 17.69 0.54
C CYS A 82 -5.86 18.35 -0.83
N VAL A 83 -6.29 17.63 -1.87
CA VAL A 83 -6.51 18.22 -3.21
C VAL A 83 -7.62 19.27 -3.20
N ALA A 84 -8.70 19.04 -2.45
CA ALA A 84 -9.78 20.01 -2.32
C ALA A 84 -9.34 21.31 -1.60
N GLN A 85 -8.40 21.21 -0.66
CA GLN A 85 -7.85 22.36 0.07
C GLN A 85 -6.76 23.10 -0.75
N ASP A 86 -5.86 22.35 -1.40
CA ASP A 86 -4.78 22.89 -2.22
C ASP A 86 -4.57 21.99 -3.46
N PRO A 87 -4.93 22.46 -4.68
CA PRO A 87 -4.74 21.71 -5.91
C PRO A 87 -3.28 21.26 -6.17
N GLY A 88 -2.29 21.88 -5.51
CA GLY A 88 -0.89 21.45 -5.58
C GLY A 88 -0.67 19.99 -5.18
N TRP A 89 -1.53 19.41 -4.34
CA TRP A 89 -1.48 17.98 -3.98
C TRP A 89 -1.80 17.04 -5.14
N ALA A 90 -2.44 17.52 -6.22
CA ALA A 90 -2.78 16.68 -7.37
C ALA A 90 -1.53 16.13 -8.09
N VAL A 91 -0.37 16.77 -7.91
CA VAL A 91 0.91 16.31 -8.46
C VAL A 91 1.33 14.93 -7.92
N MET A 92 0.77 14.46 -6.81
CA MET A 92 0.99 13.09 -6.33
C MET A 92 0.49 12.03 -7.32
N SER A 93 -0.43 12.40 -8.23
CA SER A 93 -0.92 11.52 -9.29
C SER A 93 -0.12 11.61 -10.60
N GLN A 94 0.99 12.36 -10.63
CA GLN A 94 1.79 12.52 -11.84
C GLN A 94 2.41 11.18 -12.26
N GLY A 95 2.36 10.88 -13.57
CA GLY A 95 2.90 9.64 -14.12
C GLY A 95 2.06 8.40 -13.83
N LEU A 96 0.81 8.56 -13.39
CA LEU A 96 -0.19 7.50 -13.19
C LEU A 96 -1.27 7.47 -14.27
N ASP A 97 -1.00 8.03 -15.45
CA ASP A 97 -2.02 8.22 -16.50
C ASP A 97 -2.57 6.88 -17.03
N LYS A 98 -1.72 5.84 -17.10
CA LYS A 98 -2.13 4.49 -17.48
C LYS A 98 -3.11 3.90 -16.47
N GLU A 99 -2.79 4.00 -15.18
CA GLU A 99 -3.66 3.52 -14.10
C GLU A 99 -4.96 4.31 -14.02
N ARG A 100 -4.91 5.61 -14.29
CA ARG A 100 -6.11 6.45 -14.37
C ARG A 100 -7.03 6.00 -15.49
N GLU A 101 -6.48 5.71 -16.67
CA GLU A 101 -7.27 5.21 -17.79
C GLU A 101 -7.86 3.82 -17.51
N MET A 102 -7.08 2.91 -16.89
CA MET A 102 -7.60 1.60 -16.47
C MET A 102 -8.76 1.74 -15.48
N ALA A 103 -8.58 2.55 -14.43
CA ALA A 103 -9.64 2.82 -13.46
C ALA A 103 -10.90 3.38 -14.15
N ARG A 104 -10.74 4.31 -15.10
CA ARG A 104 -11.84 4.89 -15.88
C ARG A 104 -12.58 3.84 -16.71
N GLN A 105 -11.86 2.93 -17.37
CA GLN A 105 -12.45 1.84 -18.16
C GLN A 105 -13.28 0.88 -17.31
N GLU A 106 -12.91 0.72 -16.05
CA GLU A 106 -13.66 -0.08 -15.07
C GLU A 106 -14.78 0.71 -14.36
N GLY A 107 -14.98 1.99 -14.72
CA GLY A 107 -15.97 2.84 -14.06
C GLY A 107 -15.59 3.25 -12.63
N VAL A 108 -14.32 3.13 -12.27
CA VAL A 108 -13.76 3.57 -10.99
C VAL A 108 -13.09 4.92 -11.15
N GLN A 109 -13.35 5.84 -10.22
CA GLN A 109 -12.53 7.03 -10.03
C GLN A 109 -11.77 6.88 -8.71
N GLY A 110 -10.46 7.12 -8.76
CA GLY A 110 -9.56 7.04 -7.61
C GLY A 110 -8.46 8.09 -7.67
N GLY A 111 -7.99 8.49 -6.50
CA GLY A 111 -6.88 9.41 -6.31
C GLY A 111 -5.52 8.74 -6.44
N ALA A 112 -4.45 9.48 -6.11
CA ALA A 112 -3.09 8.94 -6.16
C ALA A 112 -2.94 7.61 -5.40
N PRO A 113 -3.46 7.44 -4.16
CA PRO A 113 -3.35 6.17 -3.44
C PRO A 113 -3.94 4.96 -4.19
N TYR A 114 -5.13 5.07 -4.78
CA TYR A 114 -5.76 3.98 -5.53
C TYR A 114 -5.03 3.68 -6.83
N LEU A 115 -4.59 4.71 -7.56
CA LEU A 115 -3.81 4.52 -8.79
C LEU A 115 -2.46 3.85 -8.50
N LEU A 116 -1.80 4.26 -7.41
CA LEU A 116 -0.60 3.59 -6.90
C LEU A 116 -0.87 2.12 -6.55
N PHE A 117 -2.01 1.84 -5.93
CA PHE A 117 -2.39 0.49 -5.54
C PHE A 117 -2.56 -0.42 -6.76
N ILE A 118 -3.24 0.05 -7.82
CA ILE A 118 -3.36 -0.69 -9.08
C ILE A 118 -1.97 -1.02 -9.64
N ARG A 119 -1.10 0.00 -9.75
CA ARG A 119 0.25 -0.19 -10.28
C ARG A 119 1.04 -1.23 -9.49
N SER A 120 1.09 -1.10 -8.17
CA SER A 120 1.84 -2.04 -7.33
C SER A 120 1.22 -3.43 -7.34
N LEU A 121 -0.11 -3.55 -7.36
CA LEU A 121 -0.80 -4.84 -7.48
C LEU A 121 -0.43 -5.54 -8.79
N MET A 122 -0.38 -4.83 -9.91
CA MET A 122 0.05 -5.37 -11.20
C MET A 122 1.51 -5.83 -11.19
N ALA A 123 2.40 -5.04 -10.60
CA ALA A 123 3.81 -5.41 -10.46
C ALA A 123 3.98 -6.68 -9.59
N ASN A 124 3.23 -6.78 -8.50
CA ASN A 124 3.24 -7.96 -7.62
C ASN A 124 2.63 -9.19 -8.30
N GLN A 125 1.55 -9.02 -9.07
CA GLN A 125 0.97 -10.12 -9.85
C GLN A 125 1.98 -10.64 -10.89
N HIS A 126 2.68 -9.74 -11.58
CA HIS A 126 3.74 -10.15 -12.50
C HIS A 126 4.87 -10.92 -11.80
N GLU A 127 5.26 -10.51 -10.59
CA GLU A 127 6.24 -11.24 -9.79
C GLU A 127 5.75 -12.65 -9.44
N VAL A 128 4.47 -12.79 -9.05
CA VAL A 128 3.84 -14.09 -8.80
C VAL A 128 3.82 -14.95 -10.06
N ASP A 129 3.45 -14.39 -11.21
CA ASP A 129 3.37 -15.13 -12.47
C ASP A 129 4.76 -15.60 -12.92
N THR A 130 5.81 -14.82 -12.62
CA THR A 130 7.19 -15.11 -12.99
C THR A 130 7.86 -16.11 -12.05
N THR A 131 7.67 -15.95 -10.74
CA THR A 131 8.37 -16.75 -9.70
C THR A 131 7.55 -17.96 -9.22
N GLY A 132 6.24 -17.93 -9.45
CA GLY A 132 5.27 -18.89 -8.96
C GLY A 132 4.77 -18.58 -7.55
N ILE A 133 3.50 -18.91 -7.29
CA ILE A 133 2.80 -18.64 -6.01
C ILE A 133 3.60 -19.16 -4.81
N LYS A 134 4.18 -20.36 -4.90
CA LYS A 134 4.94 -20.94 -3.78
C LYS A 134 6.18 -20.11 -3.41
N ALA A 135 6.89 -19.58 -4.41
CA ALA A 135 8.07 -18.74 -4.18
C ALA A 135 7.65 -17.39 -3.60
N TYR A 136 6.61 -16.77 -4.16
CA TYR A 136 6.05 -15.52 -3.63
C TYR A 136 5.58 -15.66 -2.17
N CYS A 137 4.89 -16.74 -1.82
CA CYS A 137 4.45 -16.97 -0.45
C CYS A 137 5.60 -17.24 0.54
N ALA A 138 6.81 -17.48 0.05
CA ALA A 138 8.01 -17.66 0.84
C ALA A 138 8.98 -16.46 0.76
N SER A 139 8.70 -15.45 -0.07
CA SER A 139 9.64 -14.33 -0.30
C SER A 139 9.71 -13.35 0.85
N GLU A 140 8.62 -13.20 1.59
CA GLU A 140 8.50 -12.27 2.72
C GLU A 140 7.84 -12.95 3.93
N PRO A 141 8.03 -12.41 5.15
CA PRO A 141 7.41 -12.94 6.35
C PRO A 141 5.92 -12.53 6.42
N TRP A 142 5.09 -13.02 5.50
CA TRP A 142 3.70 -12.60 5.34
C TRP A 142 2.87 -12.71 6.62
N LYS A 143 3.16 -13.68 7.49
CA LYS A 143 2.48 -13.80 8.79
C LYS A 143 2.77 -12.60 9.70
N LEU A 144 4.03 -12.16 9.75
CA LEU A 144 4.44 -10.96 10.49
C LEU A 144 3.86 -9.69 9.87
N ILE A 145 3.74 -9.63 8.55
CA ILE A 145 3.22 -8.45 7.83
C ILE A 145 1.70 -8.33 7.98
N ASN A 146 0.96 -9.40 7.69
CA ASN A 146 -0.50 -9.37 7.61
C ASN A 146 -1.18 -9.57 8.96
N ASP A 147 -0.49 -10.16 9.93
CA ASP A 147 -1.05 -10.45 11.24
C ASP A 147 0.02 -10.49 12.35
N PRO A 148 0.74 -9.36 12.56
CA PRO A 148 1.82 -9.31 13.56
C PRO A 148 1.33 -9.65 14.98
N GLY A 149 0.04 -9.41 15.28
CA GLY A 149 -0.56 -9.68 16.58
C GLY A 149 -0.87 -11.15 16.87
N SER A 150 -0.88 -12.02 15.84
CA SER A 150 -1.15 -13.46 16.04
C SER A 150 0.09 -14.32 16.17
N LEU A 151 1.28 -13.74 16.02
CA LEU A 151 2.55 -14.45 16.26
C LEU A 151 2.67 -14.82 17.74
N SER A 152 2.87 -16.11 18.01
CA SER A 152 3.22 -16.54 19.36
C SER A 152 4.59 -16.02 19.78
N THR A 153 4.88 -16.02 21.09
CA THR A 153 6.21 -15.67 21.62
C THR A 153 7.30 -16.55 21.01
N GLU A 154 7.02 -17.85 20.84
CA GLU A 154 7.95 -18.83 20.26
C GLU A 154 8.17 -18.58 18.76
N GLU A 155 7.11 -18.28 18.01
CA GLU A 155 7.22 -17.97 16.57
C GLU A 155 8.03 -16.70 16.35
N LEU A 156 7.78 -15.66 17.16
CA LEU A 156 8.52 -14.41 17.08
C LEU A 156 9.99 -14.61 17.48
N ALA A 157 10.26 -15.41 18.51
CA ALA A 157 11.63 -15.74 18.91
C ALA A 157 12.37 -16.53 17.84
N ALA A 158 11.71 -17.52 17.22
CA ALA A 158 12.25 -18.28 16.10
C ALA A 158 12.55 -17.36 14.92
N TYR A 159 11.63 -16.48 14.56
CA TYR A 159 11.81 -15.54 13.46
C TYR A 159 13.03 -14.62 13.68
N LYS A 160 13.19 -14.07 14.89
CA LYS A 160 14.36 -13.25 15.24
C LYS A 160 15.68 -14.02 15.15
N ARG A 161 15.70 -15.26 15.66
CA ARG A 161 16.89 -16.12 15.61
C ARG A 161 17.28 -16.43 14.16
N ASP A 162 16.29 -16.69 13.31
CA ASP A 162 16.52 -17.08 11.92
C ASP A 162 16.82 -15.85 11.02
N ASN A 163 16.57 -14.63 11.52
CA ASN A 163 16.78 -13.35 10.82
C ASN A 163 17.60 -12.34 11.66
N PRO A 164 18.84 -12.66 12.07
CA PRO A 164 19.59 -11.87 13.05
C PRO A 164 19.98 -10.46 12.57
N ALA A 165 19.95 -10.22 11.25
CA ALA A 165 20.22 -8.91 10.65
C ALA A 165 18.99 -7.99 10.59
N ARG A 166 17.77 -8.50 10.81
CA ARG A 166 16.53 -7.71 10.77
C ARG A 166 16.24 -7.13 12.15
N ASN A 167 15.83 -5.85 12.17
CA ASN A 167 15.27 -5.23 13.38
C ASN A 167 13.77 -5.56 13.42
N VAL A 168 13.44 -6.77 13.88
CA VAL A 168 12.07 -7.32 13.86
C VAL A 168 11.10 -6.46 14.66
N GLU A 169 11.55 -5.88 15.78
CA GLU A 169 10.75 -4.97 16.59
C GLU A 169 10.43 -3.68 15.84
N TYR A 170 11.36 -3.16 15.04
CA TYR A 170 11.10 -2.02 14.18
C TYR A 170 10.10 -2.38 13.08
N ASP A 171 10.26 -3.53 12.43
CA ASP A 171 9.34 -3.98 11.37
C ASP A 171 7.91 -4.10 11.93
N ILE A 172 7.73 -4.75 13.08
CA ILE A 172 6.41 -4.86 13.75
C ILE A 172 5.83 -3.48 14.08
N ARG A 173 6.64 -2.55 14.62
CA ARG A 173 6.17 -1.19 14.92
C ARG A 173 5.78 -0.43 13.66
N LEU A 174 6.56 -0.56 12.59
CA LEU A 174 6.29 0.08 11.30
C LEU A 174 4.97 -0.43 10.72
N ILE A 175 4.82 -1.75 10.60
CA ILE A 175 3.59 -2.40 10.08
C ILE A 175 2.38 -2.03 10.94
N SER A 176 2.51 -2.11 12.26
CA SER A 176 1.43 -1.74 13.18
C SER A 176 1.04 -0.26 13.04
N SER A 177 2.03 0.63 12.84
CA SER A 177 1.76 2.05 12.60
C SER A 177 1.07 2.29 11.26
N MET A 178 1.40 1.52 10.22
CA MET A 178 0.72 1.58 8.93
C MET A 178 -0.73 1.10 9.04
N LEU A 179 -0.97 -0.06 9.65
CA LEU A 179 -2.33 -0.57 9.86
C LEU A 179 -3.19 0.37 10.74
N ALA A 180 -2.57 1.08 11.68
CA ALA A 180 -3.26 2.08 12.49
C ALA A 180 -3.76 3.29 11.66
N LEU A 181 -3.09 3.63 10.55
CA LEU A 181 -3.53 4.71 9.64
C LEU A 181 -4.95 4.46 9.12
N GLY A 182 -5.27 3.21 8.79
CA GLY A 182 -6.59 2.82 8.28
C GLY A 182 -7.74 3.07 9.27
N LYS A 183 -7.43 3.33 10.54
CA LYS A 183 -8.40 3.58 11.61
C LYS A 183 -8.28 4.98 12.23
N ASP A 184 -7.26 5.77 11.87
CA ASP A 184 -7.02 7.07 12.51
C ASP A 184 -7.77 8.20 11.79
N ILE A 185 -9.01 8.43 12.22
CA ILE A 185 -9.85 9.50 11.67
C ILE A 185 -9.24 10.90 11.88
N ARG A 186 -8.43 11.08 12.94
CA ARG A 186 -7.82 12.37 13.24
C ARG A 186 -6.75 12.73 12.20
N TRP A 187 -6.08 11.71 11.65
CA TRP A 187 -5.14 11.90 10.56
C TRP A 187 -5.86 12.23 9.25
N THR A 188 -6.89 11.46 8.87
CA THR A 188 -7.66 11.73 7.65
C THR A 188 -8.27 13.13 7.68
N ASP A 189 -8.72 13.57 8.86
CA ASP A 189 -9.37 14.87 9.06
C ASP A 189 -8.45 16.03 9.43
N ALA A 190 -7.14 15.81 9.58
CA ALA A 190 -6.21 16.90 9.87
C ALA A 190 -6.22 17.99 8.77
N PRO A 191 -5.77 19.22 9.05
CA PRO A 191 -5.47 20.19 7.98
C PRO A 191 -4.36 19.68 7.05
N CYS A 192 -4.37 20.07 5.77
CA CYS A 192 -3.34 19.71 4.80
C CYS A 192 -2.22 20.76 4.66
N ASP A 193 -1.98 21.55 5.71
CA ASP A 193 -1.16 22.76 5.69
C ASP A 193 0.32 22.53 6.05
N LYS A 194 0.68 21.38 6.65
CA LYS A 194 2.07 21.13 7.07
C LYS A 194 2.62 19.74 6.81
N LEU A 195 1.80 18.67 6.82
CA LEU A 195 2.24 17.29 6.53
C LEU A 195 1.08 16.45 5.99
N PHE A 196 1.36 15.58 5.02
CA PHE A 196 0.39 14.58 4.56
C PHE A 196 0.17 13.48 5.62
N TRP A 197 1.24 13.08 6.30
CA TRP A 197 1.29 11.99 7.28
C TRP A 197 1.12 12.48 8.72
N PRO A 198 0.63 11.62 9.65
CA PRO A 198 0.55 12.01 11.05
C PRO A 198 1.95 12.20 11.64
N PRO A 199 2.10 13.07 12.66
CA PRO A 199 3.38 13.28 13.32
C PRO A 199 4.00 11.97 13.81
N GLY A 200 5.29 11.77 13.51
CA GLY A 200 6.03 10.57 13.92
C GLY A 200 5.85 9.35 13.01
N PHE A 201 5.17 9.50 11.87
CA PHE A 201 5.10 8.48 10.83
C PHE A 201 6.09 8.76 9.67
N PRO A 202 6.83 7.75 9.17
CA PRO A 202 6.99 6.43 9.77
C PRO A 202 7.77 6.51 11.10
N PRO A 203 7.63 5.53 12.01
CA PRO A 203 8.41 5.48 13.24
C PRO A 203 9.91 5.53 12.92
N ARG A 204 10.70 6.20 13.75
CA ARG A 204 12.16 6.27 13.57
C ARG A 204 12.79 4.90 13.83
N LYS A 205 13.71 4.49 12.94
CA LYS A 205 14.62 3.37 13.19
C LYS A 205 15.57 3.82 14.32
N ARG A 206 15.42 3.21 15.49
CA ARG A 206 16.31 3.42 16.64
C ARG A 206 17.48 2.45 16.56
#